data_AF-A0A4Q8QUY7-F1
#
_entry.id   AF-A0A4Q8QUY7-F1
#
_cell.length_a   1.000
_cell.length_b   1.000
_cell.length_c   1.000
_cell.angle_alpha   90.00
_cell.angle_beta   90.00
_cell.angle_gamma   90.00
#
_symmetry.space_group_name_H-M   'P 1'
#
loop_
_entity.id
_entity.type
_entity.pdbx_description
1 polymer ?
#
loop_
_entity_poly.entity_id
_entity_poly.type
_entity_poly.pdbx_seq_one_letter_code
_entity_poly.pdbx_strand_id
1 'polypeptide(L)'
;MSSARPAAKWKELALDERRERRRLRREKQREDNVKRAAKMHAARLRTGGHTPKSSPKLKSSVFVGCSGWRYWKWRNSFYARVPQEKWFERYSKRFDTAEINASFYSWPTVANVQAWRRQPGNRKFVYSVKVCDLITHVKRFKGTKTLIRDFGIIADILGERMGCFLFQLPPSYRYTKGRLDAIVSQLDPARRNVVEFRHVSWWNEDVYRAFREAGIIFCSCSGPRLPDELIRTADEVYVRLHGPKRWYRHDYSKSELESWANRIRASGTKRAWVYFNNDNDAYAPKNAAVLRRMLELSLTRLRKDPGPLRVSQTSNAPLGSTPRAQEALGISPRTESVRTNRLDGNTCAKRQLKNSREERFCPGLSLCADSFRKECTLPE
;
A
#
# COMPACT_ATOMS: atom_id res chain seq x y z
N MET A 1 46.04 -18.79 33.68
CA MET A 1 46.07 -17.68 32.70
C MET A 1 45.13 -18.02 31.55
N SER A 2 43.94 -17.42 31.52
CA SER A 2 42.91 -17.68 30.50
C SER A 2 43.12 -16.76 29.29
N SER A 3 43.55 -17.31 28.16
CA SER A 3 43.71 -16.54 26.91
C SER A 3 42.34 -16.27 26.28
N ALA A 4 41.84 -15.05 26.45
CA ALA A 4 40.65 -14.58 25.75
C ALA A 4 40.95 -14.48 24.24
N ARG A 5 40.18 -15.20 23.41
CA ARG A 5 40.24 -15.03 21.96
C ARG A 5 39.90 -13.58 21.58
N PRO A 6 40.69 -12.91 20.72
CA PRO A 6 40.40 -11.54 20.33
C PRO A 6 39.09 -11.50 19.51
N ALA A 7 38.19 -10.60 19.92
CA ALA A 7 36.96 -10.33 19.20
C ALA A 7 37.28 -9.88 17.76
N ALA A 8 36.63 -10.50 16.77
CA ALA A 8 36.82 -10.16 15.37
C ALA A 8 36.58 -8.65 15.15
N LYS A 9 37.62 -7.91 14.75
CA LYS A 9 37.50 -6.52 14.30
C LYS A 9 36.65 -6.50 13.04
N TRP A 10 35.39 -6.11 13.17
CA TRP A 10 34.50 -5.88 12.03
C TRP A 10 35.06 -4.71 11.21
N LYS A 11 35.55 -5.00 9.99
CA LYS A 11 35.93 -3.94 9.05
C LYS A 11 34.68 -3.16 8.67
N GLU A 12 34.64 -1.90 9.09
CA GLU A 12 33.63 -0.96 8.62
C GLU A 12 33.86 -0.72 7.12
N LEU A 13 33.05 -1.39 6.28
CA LEU A 13 33.17 -1.26 4.82
C LEU A 13 33.02 0.20 4.39
N ALA A 14 33.85 0.63 3.43
CA ALA A 14 33.72 1.94 2.82
C ALA A 14 32.34 2.10 2.14
N LEU A 15 31.86 3.34 2.01
CA LEU A 15 30.54 3.59 1.44
C LEU A 15 30.37 2.99 0.04
N ASP A 16 31.42 3.02 -0.79
CA ASP A 16 31.38 2.49 -2.15
C ASP A 16 31.39 0.97 -2.18
N GLU A 17 32.16 0.31 -1.31
CA GLU A 17 32.09 -1.14 -1.13
C GLU A 17 30.70 -1.59 -0.69
N ARG A 18 30.03 -0.84 0.20
CA ARG A 18 28.65 -1.11 0.60
C ARG A 18 27.68 -0.93 -0.57
N ARG A 19 27.87 0.09 -1.42
CA ARG A 19 27.05 0.32 -2.62
C ARG A 19 27.24 -0.82 -3.62
N GLU A 20 28.47 -1.22 -3.87
CA GLU A 20 28.80 -2.26 -4.83
C GLU A 20 28.29 -3.63 -4.39
N ARG A 21 28.50 -4.01 -3.12
CA ARG A 21 27.92 -5.25 -2.57
C ARG A 21 26.39 -5.27 -2.67
N ARG A 22 25.72 -4.12 -2.53
CA ARG A 22 24.26 -4.04 -2.71
C ARG A 22 23.87 -4.18 -4.17
N ARG A 23 24.63 -3.61 -5.11
CA ARG A 23 24.43 -3.76 -6.55
C ARG A 23 24.50 -5.23 -6.95
N LEU A 24 25.60 -5.90 -6.63
CA LEU A 24 25.82 -7.31 -6.94
C LEU A 24 24.73 -8.22 -6.33
N ARG A 25 24.32 -7.94 -5.08
CA ARG A 25 23.21 -8.67 -4.44
C ARG A 25 21.89 -8.49 -5.19
N ARG A 26 21.58 -7.27 -5.65
CA ARG A 26 20.36 -6.98 -6.42
C ARG A 26 20.42 -7.63 -7.80
N GLU A 27 21.57 -7.66 -8.46
CA GLU A 27 21.76 -8.34 -9.75
C GLU A 27 21.52 -9.85 -9.61
N LYS A 28 22.21 -10.50 -8.66
CA LYS A 28 21.99 -11.92 -8.36
C LYS A 28 20.53 -12.24 -8.02
N GLN A 29 19.89 -11.38 -7.22
CA GLN A 29 18.47 -11.52 -6.89
C GLN A 29 17.57 -11.48 -8.14
N ARG A 30 17.87 -10.60 -9.11
CA ARG A 30 17.11 -10.49 -10.36
C ARG A 30 17.31 -11.71 -11.25
N GLU A 31 18.54 -12.21 -11.38
CA GLU A 31 18.83 -13.46 -12.09
C GLU A 31 18.06 -14.64 -11.49
N ASP A 32 18.06 -14.75 -10.16
CA ASP A 32 17.30 -15.78 -9.47
C ASP A 32 15.79 -15.64 -9.72
N ASN A 33 15.26 -14.41 -9.80
CA ASN A 33 13.84 -14.19 -10.10
C ASN A 33 13.48 -14.63 -11.52
N VAL A 34 14.36 -14.47 -12.51
CA VAL A 34 14.15 -15.03 -13.86
C VAL A 34 14.05 -16.55 -13.79
N LYS A 35 14.97 -17.22 -13.08
CA LYS A 35 14.96 -18.68 -12.90
C LYS A 35 13.70 -19.15 -12.18
N ARG A 36 13.26 -18.44 -11.13
CA ARG A 36 12.03 -18.76 -10.38
C ARG A 36 10.78 -18.54 -11.23
N ALA A 37 10.73 -17.48 -12.04
CA ALA A 37 9.64 -17.23 -12.97
C ALA A 37 9.50 -18.37 -13.99
N ALA A 38 10.62 -18.85 -14.56
CA ALA A 38 10.61 -20.00 -15.47
C ALA A 38 10.07 -21.29 -14.80
N LYS A 39 10.40 -21.54 -13.53
CA LYS A 39 9.84 -22.67 -12.77
C LYS A 39 8.33 -22.53 -12.57
N MET A 40 7.86 -21.31 -12.29
CA MET A 40 6.43 -21.02 -12.11
C MET A 40 5.66 -21.07 -13.44
N HIS A 41 6.30 -20.68 -14.54
CA HIS A 41 5.79 -20.90 -15.90
C HIS A 41 5.52 -22.39 -16.16
N ALA A 42 6.52 -23.24 -15.92
CA ALA A 42 6.37 -24.68 -16.07
C ALA A 42 5.28 -25.25 -15.13
N ALA A 43 5.15 -24.71 -13.91
CA ALA A 43 4.06 -25.11 -13.00
C ALA A 43 2.67 -24.72 -13.52
N ARG A 44 2.53 -23.55 -14.15
CA ARG A 44 1.27 -23.14 -14.80
C ARG A 44 0.94 -24.02 -16.01
N LEU A 45 1.93 -24.40 -16.81
CA LEU A 45 1.68 -25.30 -17.95
C LEU A 45 1.22 -26.69 -17.49
N ARG A 46 1.83 -27.25 -16.44
CA ARG A 46 1.44 -28.55 -15.88
C ARG A 46 0.02 -28.59 -15.30
N THR A 47 -0.52 -27.44 -14.89
CA THR A 47 -1.88 -27.34 -14.33
C THR A 47 -2.96 -27.18 -15.40
N GLY A 48 -2.63 -27.41 -16.67
CA GLY A 48 -3.62 -27.61 -17.74
C GLY A 48 -4.31 -26.32 -18.22
N GLY A 49 -3.53 -25.27 -18.53
CA GLY A 49 -4.08 -24.09 -19.21
C GLY A 49 -5.23 -23.44 -18.43
N HIS A 50 -4.95 -23.03 -17.20
CA HIS A 50 -5.94 -22.58 -16.23
C HIS A 50 -6.91 -21.51 -16.77
N THR A 51 -8.22 -21.79 -16.68
CA THR A 51 -9.29 -20.80 -16.75
C THR A 51 -9.27 -20.00 -15.45
N PRO A 52 -9.00 -18.68 -15.47
CA PRO A 52 -8.94 -17.89 -14.25
C PRO A 52 -10.23 -18.03 -13.46
N LYS A 53 -10.17 -18.64 -12.26
CA LYS A 53 -11.30 -18.57 -11.35
C LYS A 53 -11.46 -17.12 -10.92
N SER A 54 -12.66 -16.57 -11.13
CA SER A 54 -13.01 -15.21 -10.73
C SER A 54 -12.63 -14.99 -9.27
N SER A 55 -12.12 -13.81 -8.95
CA SER A 55 -11.75 -13.46 -7.58
C SER A 55 -12.88 -13.80 -6.59
N PRO A 56 -12.58 -14.39 -5.42
CA PRO A 56 -13.59 -14.89 -4.49
C PRO A 56 -14.52 -13.75 -4.02
N LYS A 57 -15.80 -14.06 -3.82
CA LYS A 57 -16.76 -13.13 -3.19
C LYS A 57 -16.41 -12.97 -1.71
N LEU A 58 -15.81 -11.83 -1.36
CA LEU A 58 -15.44 -11.51 0.01
C LEU A 58 -16.62 -10.86 0.74
N LYS A 59 -16.94 -11.37 1.93
CA LYS A 59 -18.07 -10.88 2.75
C LYS A 59 -17.77 -9.56 3.48
N SER A 60 -16.50 -9.27 3.78
CA SER A 60 -16.12 -7.99 4.43
C SER A 60 -16.01 -6.87 3.40
N SER A 61 -16.47 -5.68 3.77
CA SER A 61 -16.34 -4.45 2.99
C SER A 61 -15.09 -3.64 3.34
N VAL A 62 -14.37 -3.99 4.41
CA VAL A 62 -13.18 -3.25 4.86
C VAL A 62 -12.09 -4.21 5.30
N PHE A 63 -10.90 -4.04 4.73
CA PHE A 63 -9.69 -4.78 5.03
C PHE A 63 -8.59 -3.81 5.41
N VAL A 64 -8.27 -3.71 6.71
CA VAL A 64 -7.18 -2.85 7.21
C VAL A 64 -6.09 -3.73 7.81
N GLY A 65 -4.88 -3.61 7.29
CA GLY A 65 -3.72 -4.35 7.78
C GLY A 65 -2.41 -3.62 7.53
N CYS A 66 -1.34 -4.40 7.41
CA CYS A 66 0.02 -3.91 7.24
C CYS A 66 0.65 -4.52 6.01
N SER A 67 1.62 -3.82 5.44
CA SER A 67 2.53 -4.32 4.40
C SER A 67 3.53 -5.29 5.01
N GLY A 68 3.07 -6.50 5.31
CA GLY A 68 3.82 -7.56 5.98
C GLY A 68 3.52 -7.63 7.47
N TRP A 69 3.91 -8.75 8.08
CA TRP A 69 3.73 -9.00 9.52
C TRP A 69 5.01 -9.44 10.24
N ARG A 70 6.10 -9.76 9.53
CA ARG A 70 7.33 -10.27 10.14
C ARG A 70 8.45 -9.23 10.09
N TYR A 71 8.45 -8.32 11.05
CA TYR A 71 9.48 -7.28 11.18
C TYR A 71 10.16 -7.34 12.55
N TRP A 72 11.48 -7.44 12.56
CA TRP A 72 12.25 -7.50 13.81
C TRP A 72 12.01 -6.27 14.70
N LYS A 73 11.84 -5.11 14.09
CA LYS A 73 11.57 -3.85 14.79
C LYS A 73 10.29 -3.87 15.61
N TRP A 74 9.38 -4.82 15.34
CA TRP A 74 8.12 -4.97 16.09
C TRP A 74 8.28 -5.87 17.32
N ARG A 75 9.44 -6.55 17.48
CA ARG A 75 9.71 -7.50 18.57
C ARG A 75 9.45 -6.92 19.96
N ASN A 76 9.87 -5.69 20.19
CA ASN A 76 9.78 -5.06 21.50
C ASN A 76 8.51 -4.21 21.67
N SER A 77 7.64 -4.16 20.65
CA SER A 77 6.39 -3.40 20.68
C SER A 77 5.19 -4.33 20.41
N PHE A 78 4.78 -4.48 19.16
CA PHE A 78 3.61 -5.28 18.78
C PHE A 78 3.74 -6.78 19.14
N TYR A 79 4.97 -7.29 19.12
CA TYR A 79 5.30 -8.67 19.48
C TYR A 79 6.02 -8.79 20.83
N ALA A 80 5.89 -7.80 21.72
CA ALA A 80 6.50 -7.85 23.03
C ALA A 80 6.10 -9.15 23.75
N ARG A 81 7.12 -9.90 24.21
CA ARG A 81 6.98 -11.20 24.90
C ARG A 81 6.36 -12.32 24.04
N VAL A 82 6.30 -12.16 22.72
CA VAL A 82 5.81 -13.18 21.79
C VAL A 82 6.99 -13.83 21.06
N PRO A 83 7.16 -15.16 21.14
CA PRO A 83 8.22 -15.84 20.40
C PRO A 83 7.93 -15.79 18.90
N GLN A 84 8.98 -15.81 18.06
CA GLN A 84 8.88 -15.43 16.65
C GLN A 84 7.91 -16.31 15.85
N GLU A 85 7.88 -17.60 16.15
CA GLU A 85 6.99 -18.60 15.55
C GLU A 85 5.51 -18.28 15.77
N LYS A 86 5.17 -17.56 16.86
CA LYS A 86 3.80 -17.12 17.18
C LYS A 86 3.47 -15.72 16.66
N TRP A 87 4.37 -15.04 15.94
CA TRP A 87 4.09 -13.68 15.45
C TRP A 87 2.92 -13.61 14.49
N PHE A 88 2.79 -14.57 13.58
CA PHE A 88 1.64 -14.59 12.68
C PHE A 88 0.33 -14.83 13.46
N GLU A 89 0.34 -15.72 14.46
CA GLU A 89 -0.82 -15.94 15.33
C GLU A 89 -1.22 -14.64 16.05
N ARG A 90 -0.25 -13.93 16.62
CA ARG A 90 -0.46 -12.63 17.26
C ARG A 90 -1.01 -11.59 16.28
N TYR A 91 -0.48 -11.53 15.05
CA TYR A 91 -0.93 -10.61 14.01
C TYR A 91 -2.36 -10.90 13.55
N SER A 92 -2.64 -12.15 13.21
CA SER A 92 -3.95 -12.59 12.70
C SER A 92 -5.07 -12.51 13.73
N LYS A 93 -4.74 -12.45 15.04
CA LYS A 93 -5.70 -12.09 16.10
C LYS A 93 -6.18 -10.64 15.99
N ARG A 94 -5.37 -9.73 15.44
CA ARG A 94 -5.69 -8.29 15.34
C ARG A 94 -6.15 -7.84 13.96
N PHE A 95 -5.71 -8.52 12.90
CA PHE A 95 -5.99 -8.18 11.51
C PHE A 95 -6.46 -9.41 10.73
N ASP A 96 -7.34 -9.21 9.77
CA ASP A 96 -7.88 -10.22 8.85
C ASP A 96 -7.23 -10.15 7.46
N THR A 97 -6.24 -9.27 7.29
CA THR A 97 -5.53 -9.08 6.03
C THR A 97 -4.07 -8.72 6.24
N ALA A 98 -3.23 -9.07 5.27
CA ALA A 98 -1.87 -8.53 5.14
C ALA A 98 -1.51 -8.37 3.66
N GLU A 99 -0.69 -7.37 3.36
CA GLU A 99 -0.04 -7.25 2.05
C GLU A 99 1.33 -7.97 2.10
N ILE A 100 1.49 -8.98 1.26
CA ILE A 100 2.75 -9.72 1.10
C ILE A 100 3.70 -8.89 0.26
N ASN A 101 4.76 -8.40 0.89
CA ASN A 101 5.84 -7.67 0.22
C ASN A 101 7.02 -8.59 -0.17
N ALA A 102 7.16 -9.77 0.44
CA ALA A 102 8.29 -10.68 0.16
C ALA A 102 8.35 -11.13 -1.31
N SER A 103 7.19 -11.27 -1.96
CA SER A 103 7.05 -11.62 -3.38
C SER A 103 7.63 -10.58 -4.33
N PHE A 104 7.77 -9.33 -3.89
CA PHE A 104 8.45 -8.29 -4.66
C PHE A 104 9.92 -8.64 -4.89
N TYR A 105 10.60 -9.08 -3.82
CA TYR A 105 12.03 -9.37 -3.86
C TYR A 105 12.33 -10.77 -4.38
N SER A 106 11.47 -11.75 -4.09
CA SER A 106 11.65 -13.14 -4.49
C SER A 106 10.36 -13.71 -5.02
N TRP A 107 10.37 -14.09 -6.30
CA TRP A 107 9.21 -14.76 -6.90
C TRP A 107 8.86 -16.03 -6.10
N PRO A 108 7.65 -16.13 -5.51
CA PRO A 108 7.35 -17.22 -4.58
C PRO A 108 7.21 -18.56 -5.32
N THR A 109 7.67 -19.63 -4.67
CA THR A 109 7.44 -21.00 -5.15
C THR A 109 6.02 -21.46 -4.83
N VAL A 110 5.52 -22.48 -5.53
CA VAL A 110 4.24 -23.13 -5.20
C VAL A 110 4.17 -23.52 -3.72
N ALA A 111 5.25 -24.11 -3.18
CA ALA A 111 5.31 -24.50 -1.77
C ALA A 111 5.15 -23.31 -0.81
N ASN A 112 5.78 -22.16 -1.11
CA ASN A 112 5.64 -20.94 -0.30
C ASN A 112 4.19 -20.44 -0.30
N VAL A 113 3.54 -20.43 -1.47
CA VAL A 113 2.15 -19.97 -1.59
C VAL A 113 1.19 -20.92 -0.88
N GLN A 114 1.42 -22.24 -0.99
CA GLN A 114 0.65 -23.24 -0.24
C GLN A 114 0.84 -23.10 1.27
N ALA A 115 2.04 -22.73 1.74
CA ALA A 115 2.28 -22.42 3.14
C ALA A 115 1.46 -21.19 3.58
N TRP A 116 1.43 -20.12 2.79
CA TRP A 116 0.56 -18.95 3.07
C TRP A 116 -0.92 -19.32 3.10
N ARG A 117 -1.38 -20.19 2.20
CA ARG A 117 -2.77 -20.67 2.18
C ARG A 117 -3.15 -21.39 3.48
N ARG A 118 -2.25 -22.21 4.03
CA ARG A 118 -2.47 -22.99 5.26
C ARG A 118 -2.27 -22.18 6.54
N GLN A 119 -1.37 -21.20 6.53
CA GLN A 119 -0.91 -20.48 7.72
C GLN A 119 -2.04 -19.87 8.59
N PRO A 120 -3.13 -19.30 8.05
CA PRO A 120 -4.25 -18.81 8.85
C PRO A 120 -5.11 -19.87 9.56
N GLY A 121 -4.94 -21.16 9.26
CA GLY A 121 -5.81 -22.22 9.76
C GLY A 121 -7.27 -22.00 9.36
N ASN A 122 -8.19 -21.99 10.33
CA ASN A 122 -9.61 -21.74 10.13
C ASN A 122 -9.98 -20.25 10.03
N ARG A 123 -9.05 -19.33 10.27
CA ARG A 123 -9.34 -17.89 10.25
C ARG A 123 -9.65 -17.44 8.83
N LYS A 124 -10.67 -16.60 8.67
CA LYS A 124 -10.94 -15.86 7.43
C LYS A 124 -9.90 -14.76 7.29
N PHE A 125 -8.82 -15.06 6.59
CA PHE A 125 -7.68 -14.18 6.41
C PHE A 125 -7.32 -14.14 4.94
N VAL A 126 -7.13 -12.92 4.43
CA VAL A 126 -6.84 -12.66 3.01
C VAL A 126 -5.47 -12.01 2.83
N TYR A 127 -4.83 -12.28 1.70
CA TYR A 127 -3.54 -11.73 1.34
C TYR A 127 -3.66 -10.89 0.08
N SER A 128 -3.21 -9.64 0.14
CA SER A 128 -2.84 -8.90 -1.08
C SER A 128 -1.38 -9.19 -1.40
N VAL A 129 -1.03 -9.39 -2.66
CA VAL A 129 0.31 -9.83 -3.06
C VAL A 129 0.97 -8.77 -3.93
N LYS A 130 2.09 -8.21 -3.45
CA LYS A 130 2.90 -7.30 -4.25
C LYS A 130 3.62 -8.09 -5.34
N VAL A 131 3.47 -7.65 -6.58
CA VAL A 131 4.02 -8.33 -7.75
C VAL A 131 5.55 -8.17 -7.77
N CYS A 132 6.24 -9.21 -8.27
CA CYS A 132 7.69 -9.27 -8.34
C CYS A 132 8.30 -8.07 -9.09
N ASP A 133 9.43 -7.56 -8.60
CA ASP A 133 10.17 -6.44 -9.19
C ASP A 133 10.60 -6.68 -10.64
N LEU A 134 10.76 -7.96 -11.03
CA LEU A 134 11.03 -8.38 -12.39
C LEU A 134 10.01 -7.79 -13.39
N ILE A 135 8.72 -7.72 -13.00
CA ILE A 135 7.64 -7.21 -13.85
C ILE A 135 7.60 -5.67 -13.82
N THR A 136 7.61 -5.07 -12.62
CA THR A 136 7.31 -3.65 -12.43
C THR A 136 8.52 -2.72 -12.50
N HIS A 137 9.71 -3.20 -12.12
CA HIS A 137 10.92 -2.38 -12.00
C HIS A 137 12.00 -2.75 -13.03
N VAL A 138 12.18 -4.04 -13.32
CA VAL A 138 13.18 -4.51 -14.28
C VAL A 138 12.63 -4.42 -15.71
N LYS A 139 11.58 -5.20 -16.03
CA LYS A 139 10.96 -5.17 -17.37
C LYS A 139 10.02 -3.98 -17.57
N ARG A 140 9.45 -3.43 -16.50
CA ARG A 140 8.61 -2.22 -16.52
C ARG A 140 7.47 -2.33 -17.54
N PHE A 141 6.77 -3.47 -17.50
CA PHE A 141 5.71 -3.88 -18.43
C PHE A 141 6.14 -4.15 -19.90
N LYS A 142 7.44 -4.19 -20.21
CA LYS A 142 7.91 -4.60 -21.56
C LYS A 142 7.94 -6.13 -21.69
N GLY A 143 7.06 -6.67 -22.53
CA GLY A 143 7.00 -8.11 -22.81
C GLY A 143 6.70 -8.95 -21.57
N THR A 144 5.79 -8.47 -20.70
CA THR A 144 5.50 -9.10 -19.40
C THR A 144 4.21 -9.93 -19.39
N LYS A 145 3.45 -9.98 -20.48
CA LYS A 145 2.15 -10.67 -20.54
C LYS A 145 2.22 -12.11 -20.01
N THR A 146 3.21 -12.88 -20.45
CA THR A 146 3.41 -14.26 -19.97
C THR A 146 3.80 -14.29 -18.49
N LEU A 147 4.69 -13.40 -18.04
CA LEU A 147 5.07 -13.31 -16.62
C LEU A 147 3.88 -12.97 -15.72
N ILE A 148 3.00 -12.07 -16.15
CA ILE A 148 1.80 -11.71 -15.39
C ILE A 148 0.87 -12.92 -15.29
N ARG A 149 0.68 -13.68 -16.38
CA ARG A 149 -0.09 -14.93 -16.36
C ARG A 149 0.55 -15.98 -15.43
N ASP A 150 1.87 -16.12 -15.48
CA ASP A 150 2.62 -17.04 -14.63
C ASP A 150 2.54 -16.65 -13.15
N PHE A 151 2.54 -15.35 -12.84
CA PHE A 151 2.37 -14.84 -11.48
C PHE A 151 0.94 -15.05 -10.97
N GLY A 152 -0.05 -15.01 -11.89
CA GLY A 152 -1.46 -15.21 -11.62
C GLY A 152 -1.80 -16.53 -10.89
N ILE A 153 -1.00 -17.59 -11.09
CA ILE A 153 -1.17 -18.88 -10.40
C ILE A 153 -1.18 -18.75 -8.86
N ILE A 154 -0.55 -17.70 -8.32
CA ILE A 154 -0.56 -17.40 -6.88
C ILE A 154 -2.01 -17.20 -6.39
N ALA A 155 -2.85 -16.50 -7.16
CA ALA A 155 -4.24 -16.29 -6.81
C ALA A 155 -5.01 -17.61 -6.80
N ASP A 156 -4.71 -18.52 -7.74
CA ASP A 156 -5.39 -19.81 -7.85
C ASP A 156 -5.05 -20.73 -6.69
N ILE A 157 -3.78 -20.72 -6.27
CA ILE A 157 -3.34 -21.46 -5.09
C ILE A 157 -3.97 -20.87 -3.82
N LEU A 158 -3.99 -19.54 -3.67
CA LEU A 158 -4.58 -18.89 -2.49
C LEU A 158 -6.10 -19.04 -2.42
N GLY A 159 -6.77 -19.15 -3.57
CA GLY A 159 -8.22 -19.30 -3.69
C GLY A 159 -8.96 -18.20 -2.95
N GLU A 160 -9.84 -18.58 -2.01
CA GLU A 160 -10.64 -17.66 -1.19
C GLU A 160 -9.82 -16.68 -0.34
N ARG A 161 -8.52 -16.96 -0.15
CA ARG A 161 -7.60 -16.09 0.59
C ARG A 161 -6.95 -15.02 -0.27
N MET A 162 -7.24 -14.97 -1.57
CA MET A 162 -6.69 -13.95 -2.45
C MET A 162 -7.44 -12.62 -2.33
N GLY A 163 -6.70 -11.56 -1.99
CA GLY A 163 -7.15 -10.17 -2.01
C GLY A 163 -6.89 -9.53 -3.38
N CYS A 164 -5.82 -8.75 -3.48
CA CYS A 164 -5.44 -8.02 -4.70
C CYS A 164 -4.01 -8.35 -5.16
N PHE A 165 -3.72 -8.19 -6.44
CA PHE A 165 -2.35 -8.05 -6.94
C PHE A 165 -1.95 -6.58 -6.96
N LEU A 166 -0.86 -6.23 -6.28
CA LEU A 166 -0.32 -4.87 -6.25
C LEU A 166 0.86 -4.72 -7.21
N PHE A 167 0.67 -3.92 -8.26
CA PHE A 167 1.68 -3.51 -9.23
C PHE A 167 2.18 -2.11 -8.88
N GLN A 168 3.20 -2.00 -8.03
CA GLN A 168 3.82 -0.72 -7.70
C GLN A 168 4.97 -0.40 -8.66
N LEU A 169 4.94 0.76 -9.30
CA LEU A 169 5.91 1.24 -10.28
C LEU A 169 6.92 2.22 -9.65
N PRO A 170 8.19 2.23 -10.07
CA PRO A 170 9.21 3.10 -9.50
C PRO A 170 8.98 4.58 -9.86
N PRO A 171 9.54 5.53 -9.10
CA PRO A 171 9.40 6.97 -9.36
C PRO A 171 9.94 7.42 -10.72
N SER A 172 10.89 6.67 -11.29
CA SER A 172 11.42 6.93 -12.65
C SER A 172 10.47 6.52 -13.77
N TYR A 173 9.34 5.86 -13.46
CA TYR A 173 8.32 5.48 -14.43
C TYR A 173 7.29 6.60 -14.56
N ARG A 174 7.53 7.50 -15.52
CA ARG A 174 6.64 8.64 -15.82
C ARG A 174 5.50 8.24 -16.75
N TYR A 175 4.35 8.89 -16.61
CA TYR A 175 3.23 8.74 -17.55
C TYR A 175 3.66 8.97 -19.00
N THR A 176 3.23 8.06 -19.86
CA THR A 176 3.05 8.26 -21.30
C THR A 176 1.86 7.41 -21.71
N LYS A 177 1.15 7.80 -22.77
CA LYS A 177 0.00 7.03 -23.29
C LYS A 177 0.37 5.55 -23.55
N GLY A 178 1.49 5.30 -24.25
CA GLY A 178 1.93 3.94 -24.52
C GLY A 178 2.28 3.10 -23.27
N ARG A 179 2.68 3.72 -22.15
CA ARG A 179 2.89 3.00 -20.87
C ARG A 179 1.57 2.65 -20.20
N LEU A 180 0.58 3.55 -20.27
CA LEU A 180 -0.77 3.27 -19.80
C LEU A 180 -1.38 2.10 -20.58
N ASP A 181 -1.30 2.14 -21.90
CA ASP A 181 -1.82 1.09 -22.78
C ASP A 181 -1.10 -0.26 -22.54
N ALA A 182 0.21 -0.23 -22.32
CA ALA A 182 0.98 -1.42 -21.97
C ALA A 182 0.53 -2.03 -20.63
N ILE A 183 0.18 -1.22 -19.63
CA ILE A 183 -0.35 -1.74 -18.35
C ILE A 183 -1.72 -2.38 -18.60
N VAL A 184 -2.67 -1.63 -19.16
CA VAL A 184 -4.07 -2.05 -19.30
C VAL A 184 -4.20 -3.33 -20.13
N SER A 185 -3.46 -3.44 -21.24
CA SER A 185 -3.55 -4.58 -22.16
C SER A 185 -2.98 -5.91 -21.64
N GLN A 186 -2.27 -5.90 -20.51
CA GLN A 186 -1.56 -7.09 -20.00
C GLN A 186 -2.12 -7.66 -18.70
N LEU A 187 -2.98 -6.92 -17.99
CA LEU A 187 -3.55 -7.36 -16.72
C LEU A 187 -4.74 -8.30 -16.96
N ASP A 188 -4.87 -9.31 -16.10
CA ASP A 188 -5.96 -10.29 -16.17
C ASP A 188 -7.23 -9.68 -15.52
N PRO A 189 -8.30 -9.38 -16.29
CA PRO A 189 -9.50 -8.74 -15.78
C PRO A 189 -10.28 -9.62 -14.77
N ALA A 190 -10.00 -10.92 -14.69
CA ALA A 190 -10.61 -11.80 -13.68
C ALA A 190 -10.05 -11.55 -12.26
N ARG A 191 -8.94 -10.81 -12.14
CA ARG A 191 -8.24 -10.53 -10.89
C ARG A 191 -8.47 -9.11 -10.41
N ARG A 192 -8.43 -8.91 -9.09
CA ARG A 192 -8.34 -7.56 -8.49
C ARG A 192 -6.95 -6.99 -8.69
N ASN A 193 -6.76 -6.25 -9.77
CA ASN A 193 -5.49 -5.60 -10.07
C ASN A 193 -5.45 -4.19 -9.48
N VAL A 194 -4.39 -3.91 -8.72
CA VAL A 194 -4.13 -2.61 -8.12
C VAL A 194 -2.84 -2.07 -8.70
N VAL A 195 -2.83 -0.85 -9.21
CA VAL A 195 -1.62 -0.22 -9.75
C VAL A 195 -1.27 1.00 -8.91
N GLU A 196 -0.02 1.07 -8.47
CA GLU A 196 0.48 2.14 -7.64
C GLU A 196 1.63 2.89 -8.31
N PHE A 197 1.45 4.20 -8.45
CA PHE A 197 2.45 5.07 -9.06
C PHE A 197 3.25 5.84 -8.01
N ARG A 198 4.47 6.22 -8.41
CA ARG A 198 5.43 6.99 -7.58
C ARG A 198 5.86 8.29 -8.26
N HIS A 199 5.13 8.70 -9.29
CA HIS A 199 5.40 9.90 -10.05
C HIS A 199 4.09 10.65 -10.29
N VAL A 200 4.07 11.96 -10.01
CA VAL A 200 2.85 12.78 -10.02
C VAL A 200 2.16 12.83 -11.38
N SER A 201 2.89 12.64 -12.48
CA SER A 201 2.33 12.69 -13.84
C SER A 201 1.27 11.62 -14.14
N TRP A 202 1.06 10.64 -13.24
CA TRP A 202 0.01 9.63 -13.34
C TRP A 202 -1.34 10.06 -12.73
N TRP A 203 -1.39 11.16 -12.00
CA TRP A 203 -2.63 11.73 -11.47
C TRP A 203 -3.30 12.58 -12.54
N ASN A 204 -3.95 11.93 -13.51
CA ASN A 204 -4.66 12.60 -14.59
C ASN A 204 -5.87 11.78 -15.07
N GLU A 205 -6.78 12.45 -15.77
CA GLU A 205 -8.08 11.88 -16.15
C GLU A 205 -7.98 10.76 -17.20
N ASP A 206 -6.98 10.78 -18.09
CA ASP A 206 -6.78 9.71 -19.07
C ASP A 206 -6.48 8.38 -18.37
N VAL A 207 -5.65 8.42 -17.32
CA VAL A 207 -5.33 7.25 -16.50
C VAL A 207 -6.57 6.77 -15.75
N TYR A 208 -7.32 7.69 -15.13
CA TYR A 208 -8.50 7.33 -14.34
C TYR A 208 -9.60 6.72 -15.22
N ARG A 209 -9.85 7.28 -16.40
CA ARG A 209 -10.81 6.75 -17.38
C ARG A 209 -10.42 5.35 -17.84
N ALA A 210 -9.18 5.16 -18.28
CA ALA A 210 -8.69 3.85 -18.73
C ALA A 210 -8.76 2.79 -17.62
N PHE A 211 -8.49 3.18 -16.36
CA PHE A 211 -8.60 2.26 -15.23
C PHE A 211 -10.05 1.93 -14.90
N ARG A 212 -11.00 2.87 -15.02
CA ARG A 212 -12.44 2.61 -14.87
C ARG A 212 -12.96 1.64 -15.91
N GLU A 213 -12.61 1.85 -17.17
CA GLU A 213 -13.00 0.96 -18.28
C GLU A 213 -12.45 -0.46 -18.09
N ALA A 214 -11.23 -0.59 -17.60
CA ALA A 214 -10.57 -1.87 -17.38
C ALA A 214 -10.86 -2.53 -16.00
N GLY A 215 -11.61 -1.87 -15.11
CA GLY A 215 -11.84 -2.34 -13.74
C GLY A 215 -10.57 -2.42 -12.87
N ILE A 216 -9.54 -1.63 -13.20
CA ILE A 216 -8.27 -1.58 -12.46
C ILE A 216 -8.43 -0.60 -11.28
N ILE A 217 -7.91 -0.98 -10.12
CA ILE A 217 -7.92 -0.15 -8.91
C ILE A 217 -6.69 0.75 -8.91
N PHE A 218 -6.88 2.06 -8.96
CA PHE A 218 -5.82 3.03 -8.70
C PHE A 218 -5.46 2.99 -7.21
N CYS A 219 -4.19 2.77 -6.89
CA CYS A 219 -3.72 2.82 -5.51
C CYS A 219 -3.52 4.27 -5.09
N SER A 220 -4.42 4.78 -4.26
CA SER A 220 -4.17 5.98 -3.48
C SER A 220 -3.07 5.73 -2.46
N CYS A 221 -2.23 6.72 -2.20
CA CYS A 221 -1.20 6.58 -1.20
C CYS A 221 -0.93 7.88 -0.46
N SER A 222 -0.58 7.77 0.82
CA SER A 222 -0.02 8.88 1.57
C SER A 222 1.49 8.73 1.56
N GLY A 223 2.17 9.62 0.85
CA GLY A 223 3.62 9.59 0.69
C GLY A 223 4.17 10.98 0.31
N PRO A 224 5.45 11.26 0.60
CA PRO A 224 6.05 12.55 0.31
C PRO A 224 6.05 12.87 -1.19
N ARG A 225 5.63 14.10 -1.52
CA ARG A 225 5.60 14.66 -2.88
C ARG A 225 4.62 13.95 -3.84
N LEU A 226 3.62 13.26 -3.30
CA LEU A 226 2.53 12.68 -4.08
C LEU A 226 1.20 13.30 -3.64
N PRO A 227 0.20 13.38 -4.52
CA PRO A 227 -1.14 13.86 -4.14
C PRO A 227 -1.74 12.99 -3.04
N ASP A 228 -2.16 13.62 -1.96
CA ASP A 228 -2.79 12.96 -0.80
C ASP A 228 -4.31 12.88 -1.02
N GLU A 229 -4.70 12.17 -2.09
CA GLU A 229 -6.08 12.08 -2.58
C GLU A 229 -6.57 10.62 -2.64
N LEU A 230 -7.87 10.43 -2.42
CA LEU A 230 -8.53 9.15 -2.65
C LEU A 230 -9.14 9.13 -4.05
N ILE A 231 -8.59 8.30 -4.93
CA ILE A 231 -9.04 8.12 -6.30
C ILE A 231 -9.77 6.79 -6.40
N ARG A 232 -11.02 6.84 -6.87
CA ARG A 232 -11.84 5.64 -7.10
C ARG A 232 -11.98 5.40 -8.60
N THR A 233 -11.27 4.39 -9.10
CA THR A 233 -11.37 3.92 -10.49
C THR A 233 -12.09 2.57 -10.62
N ALA A 234 -12.60 2.01 -9.53
CA ALA A 234 -13.34 0.76 -9.54
C ALA A 234 -14.40 0.77 -8.43
N ASP A 235 -15.16 -0.32 -8.32
CA ASP A 235 -16.05 -0.55 -7.17
C ASP A 235 -15.29 -0.63 -5.83
N GLU A 236 -14.00 -0.94 -5.89
CA GLU A 236 -13.12 -1.11 -4.74
C GLU A 236 -12.05 -0.01 -4.74
N VAL A 237 -11.58 0.37 -3.55
CA VAL A 237 -10.48 1.32 -3.37
C VAL A 237 -9.31 0.66 -2.65
N TYR A 238 -8.10 1.10 -2.98
CA TYR A 238 -6.87 0.60 -2.37
C TYR A 238 -6.02 1.78 -1.88
N VAL A 239 -5.66 1.77 -0.60
CA VAL A 239 -4.92 2.85 0.05
C VAL A 239 -3.66 2.29 0.70
N ARG A 240 -2.51 2.89 0.40
CA ARG A 240 -1.24 2.59 1.09
C ARG A 240 -0.72 3.80 1.85
N LEU A 241 -0.54 3.63 3.15
CA LEU A 241 -0.13 4.70 4.06
C LEU A 241 1.36 4.56 4.37
N HIS A 242 2.20 5.33 3.68
CA HIS A 242 3.66 5.29 3.81
C HIS A 242 4.18 6.36 4.77
N GLY A 243 3.53 7.52 4.80
CA GLY A 243 3.86 8.67 5.65
C GLY A 243 4.03 9.92 4.81
N PRO A 244 3.26 11.01 5.02
CA PRO A 244 3.24 12.16 4.12
C PRO A 244 4.54 12.98 4.12
N LYS A 245 5.29 12.96 5.24
CA LYS A 245 6.54 13.75 5.38
C LYS A 245 7.79 12.92 5.11
N ARG A 246 7.83 11.68 5.63
CA ARG A 246 8.98 10.78 5.50
C ARG A 246 8.51 9.39 5.14
N TRP A 247 9.05 8.86 4.05
CA TRP A 247 8.79 7.50 3.61
C TRP A 247 9.01 6.51 4.76
N TYR A 248 7.94 5.78 5.07
CA TYR A 248 7.89 4.65 6.00
C TYR A 248 8.13 5.02 7.47
N ARG A 249 8.34 6.30 7.80
CA ARG A 249 8.70 6.81 9.13
C ARG A 249 7.75 7.93 9.53
N HIS A 250 6.52 7.55 9.85
CA HIS A 250 5.49 8.50 10.27
C HIS A 250 4.53 7.82 11.23
N ASP A 251 4.33 8.41 12.41
CA ASP A 251 3.24 8.02 13.29
C ASP A 251 2.03 8.91 12.97
N TYR A 252 1.00 8.34 12.36
CA TYR A 252 -0.17 9.13 11.96
C TYR A 252 -0.93 9.59 13.19
N SER A 253 -1.27 10.87 13.23
CA SER A 253 -2.15 11.41 14.27
C SER A 253 -3.57 10.85 14.12
N LYS A 254 -4.38 10.96 15.17
CA LYS A 254 -5.80 10.58 15.09
C LYS A 254 -6.55 11.37 14.02
N SER A 255 -6.28 12.67 13.87
CA SER A 255 -6.93 13.53 12.87
C SER A 255 -6.52 13.16 11.44
N GLU A 256 -5.25 12.81 11.20
CA GLU A 256 -4.80 12.32 9.89
C GLU A 256 -5.53 11.01 9.52
N LEU A 257 -5.66 10.07 10.48
CA LEU A 257 -6.38 8.83 10.26
C LEU A 257 -7.89 9.05 10.06
N GLU A 258 -8.48 10.00 10.78
CA GLU A 258 -9.89 10.36 10.64
C GLU A 258 -10.18 10.98 9.27
N SER A 259 -9.30 11.84 8.75
CA SER A 259 -9.39 12.35 7.38
C SER A 259 -9.42 11.23 6.34
N TRP A 260 -8.51 10.25 6.46
CA TRP A 260 -8.52 9.07 5.60
C TRP A 260 -9.80 8.23 5.76
N ALA A 261 -10.27 8.03 6.99
CA ALA A 261 -11.52 7.31 7.24
C ALA A 261 -12.72 8.01 6.57
N ASN A 262 -12.79 9.34 6.65
CA ASN A 262 -13.85 10.14 6.02
C ASN A 262 -13.81 10.05 4.49
N ARG A 263 -12.63 10.16 3.88
CA ARG A 263 -12.46 9.97 2.43
C ARG A 263 -12.92 8.59 1.97
N ILE A 264 -12.54 7.53 2.71
CA ILE A 264 -12.95 6.16 2.38
C ILE A 264 -14.48 6.01 2.46
N ARG A 265 -15.12 6.56 3.51
CA ARG A 265 -16.58 6.52 3.65
C ARG A 265 -17.29 7.28 2.53
N ALA A 266 -16.83 8.51 2.24
CA ALA A 266 -17.42 9.36 1.22
C ALA A 266 -17.26 8.80 -0.20
N SER A 267 -16.29 7.91 -0.43
CA SER A 267 -16.04 7.33 -1.76
C SER A 267 -17.17 6.45 -2.31
N GLY A 268 -18.11 6.00 -1.46
CA GLY A 268 -19.17 5.06 -1.85
C GLY A 268 -18.64 3.69 -2.34
N THR A 269 -17.40 3.34 -1.98
CA THR A 269 -16.78 2.08 -2.38
C THR A 269 -17.52 0.86 -1.79
N LYS A 270 -17.60 -0.23 -2.56
CA LYS A 270 -18.09 -1.52 -2.06
C LYS A 270 -17.08 -2.21 -1.15
N ARG A 271 -15.78 -1.96 -1.36
CA ARG A 271 -14.68 -2.56 -0.58
C ARG A 271 -13.47 -1.64 -0.48
N ALA A 272 -12.96 -1.46 0.73
CA ALA A 272 -11.73 -0.72 0.99
C ALA A 272 -10.60 -1.66 1.43
N TRP A 273 -9.46 -1.57 0.76
CA TRP A 273 -8.21 -2.23 1.11
C TRP A 273 -7.23 -1.17 1.62
N VAL A 274 -6.78 -1.27 2.87
CA VAL A 274 -5.89 -0.28 3.47
C VAL A 274 -4.69 -0.96 4.11
N TYR A 275 -3.50 -0.60 3.67
CA TYR A 275 -2.25 -1.17 4.18
C TYR A 275 -1.31 -0.09 4.68
N PHE A 276 -0.88 -0.25 5.93
CA PHE A 276 0.14 0.57 6.56
C PHE A 276 1.54 0.03 6.25
N ASN A 277 2.39 0.90 5.72
CA ASN A 277 3.77 0.61 5.36
C ASN A 277 4.77 1.56 6.06
N ASN A 278 4.33 2.22 7.12
CA ASN A 278 5.10 3.09 8.02
C ASN A 278 5.77 2.28 9.15
N ASP A 279 6.47 1.21 8.79
CA ASP A 279 6.97 0.19 9.71
C ASP A 279 8.40 0.43 10.21
N ASN A 280 9.12 1.42 9.67
CA ASN A 280 10.53 1.63 9.98
C ASN A 280 10.80 1.91 11.46
N ASP A 281 9.79 2.43 12.17
CA ASP A 281 9.77 2.70 13.61
C ASP A 281 8.60 1.97 14.30
N ALA A 282 8.08 0.90 13.67
CA ALA A 282 7.03 0.03 14.18
C ALA A 282 5.64 0.66 14.41
N TYR A 283 5.32 1.78 13.75
CA TYR A 283 4.03 2.46 13.89
C TYR A 283 2.87 1.76 13.14
N ALA A 284 3.16 1.00 12.09
CA ALA A 284 2.13 0.41 11.21
C ALA A 284 1.03 -0.39 11.96
N PRO A 285 1.33 -1.33 12.89
CA PRO A 285 0.26 -2.07 13.59
C PRO A 285 -0.62 -1.18 14.47
N LYS A 286 -0.04 -0.19 15.14
CA LYS A 286 -0.77 0.77 15.98
C LYS A 286 -1.76 1.57 15.12
N ASN A 287 -1.29 2.12 14.01
CA ASN A 287 -2.10 3.01 13.16
C ASN A 287 -3.17 2.24 12.39
N ALA A 288 -2.86 1.02 11.92
CA ALA A 288 -3.84 0.09 11.36
C ALA A 288 -4.96 -0.22 12.35
N ALA A 289 -4.63 -0.50 13.61
CA ALA A 289 -5.61 -0.78 14.64
C ALA A 289 -6.52 0.42 14.99
N VAL A 290 -6.02 1.65 14.89
CA VAL A 290 -6.82 2.87 15.09
C VAL A 290 -7.76 3.09 13.92
N LEU A 291 -7.25 3.09 12.68
CA LEU A 291 -8.08 3.32 11.49
C LEU A 291 -9.16 2.24 11.31
N ARG A 292 -8.81 0.98 11.56
CA ARG A 292 -9.76 -0.13 11.54
C ARG A 292 -10.95 0.13 12.46
N ARG A 293 -10.70 0.53 13.71
CA ARG A 293 -11.76 0.86 14.67
C ARG A 293 -12.62 2.03 14.20
N MET A 294 -12.02 3.07 13.62
CA MET A 294 -12.77 4.19 13.06
C MET A 294 -13.76 3.70 11.98
N LEU A 295 -13.30 2.86 11.05
CA LEU A 295 -14.14 2.33 9.97
C LEU A 295 -15.22 1.34 10.45
N GLU A 296 -14.93 0.50 11.45
CA GLU A 296 -15.88 -0.46 12.05
C GLU A 296 -16.99 0.22 12.87
N LEU A 297 -16.66 1.24 13.68
CA LEU A 297 -17.63 1.96 14.52
C LEU A 297 -18.69 2.69 13.69
N SER A 298 -18.33 3.19 12.50
CA SER A 298 -19.28 3.84 11.59
C SER A 298 -20.24 2.85 10.90
N LEU A 299 -19.79 1.63 10.59
CA LEU A 299 -20.63 0.61 9.96
C LEU A 299 -21.69 0.05 10.92
N THR A 300 -21.46 0.16 12.23
CA THR A 300 -22.43 -0.23 13.25
C THR A 300 -23.48 0.85 13.49
N ARG A 301 -23.11 2.14 13.39
CA ARG A 301 -24.07 3.27 13.51
C ARG A 301 -25.02 3.37 12.32
N LEU A 302 -24.53 3.17 11.09
CA LEU A 302 -25.37 3.17 9.88
C LEU A 302 -26.36 2.00 9.80
N ARG A 303 -26.20 0.95 10.62
CA ARG A 303 -27.16 -0.17 10.72
C ARG A 303 -28.23 0.05 11.78
N LYS A 304 -28.06 1.04 12.67
CA LYS A 304 -29.00 1.31 13.79
C LYS A 304 -30.01 2.43 13.50
N ASP A 305 -29.89 3.13 12.37
CA ASP A 305 -30.88 4.11 11.91
C ASP A 305 -31.59 3.63 10.63
N PRO A 306 -32.65 2.81 10.72
CA PRO A 306 -33.68 2.74 9.70
C PRO A 306 -34.73 3.82 10.00
N GLY A 307 -34.33 5.09 10.00
CA GLY A 307 -35.28 6.19 10.15
C GLY A 307 -36.20 6.26 8.92
N PRO A 308 -37.54 6.31 9.08
CA PRO A 308 -38.44 6.35 7.93
C PRO A 308 -38.28 7.69 7.20
N LEU A 309 -37.96 7.62 5.91
CA LEU A 309 -38.11 8.75 5.00
C LEU A 309 -39.61 9.10 4.93
N ARG A 310 -40.00 10.13 5.66
CA ARG A 310 -41.31 10.75 5.58
C ARG A 310 -41.40 11.44 4.22
N VAL A 311 -42.04 10.79 3.26
CA VAL A 311 -42.45 11.43 2.02
C VAL A 311 -43.59 12.37 2.38
N SER A 312 -43.32 13.67 2.45
CA SER A 312 -44.37 14.68 2.49
C SER A 312 -45.06 14.68 1.12
N GLN A 313 -46.24 14.09 1.05
CA GLN A 313 -47.15 14.30 -0.07
C GLN A 313 -47.58 15.78 -0.03
N THR A 314 -47.06 16.58 -0.94
CA THR A 314 -47.70 17.84 -1.32
C THR A 314 -48.69 17.53 -2.43
N SER A 315 -49.97 17.71 -2.09
CA SER A 315 -51.13 17.60 -2.97
C SER A 315 -51.01 18.52 -4.19
N ASN A 316 -51.31 17.97 -5.36
CA ASN A 316 -51.59 18.73 -6.58
C ASN A 316 -52.96 19.42 -6.49
N ALA A 317 -53.03 20.70 -6.84
CA ALA A 317 -54.19 21.35 -7.45
C ALA A 317 -53.72 22.59 -8.26
N PRO A 318 -54.45 23.05 -9.30
CA PRO A 318 -53.83 23.54 -10.54
C PRO A 318 -53.94 25.04 -10.84
N LEU A 319 -53.03 25.49 -11.72
CA LEU A 319 -53.04 26.59 -12.70
C LEU A 319 -53.74 27.93 -12.39
N GLY A 320 -52.95 29.02 -12.46
CA GLY A 320 -53.42 30.39 -12.64
C GLY A 320 -52.31 31.38 -13.03
N SER A 321 -52.31 31.78 -14.31
CA SER A 321 -51.91 33.09 -14.91
C SER A 321 -50.66 33.86 -14.44
N THR A 322 -49.77 34.13 -15.40
CA THR A 322 -48.75 35.22 -15.43
C THR A 322 -49.39 36.63 -15.46
N PRO A 323 -48.69 37.72 -15.08
CA PRO A 323 -47.78 38.43 -16.00
C PRO A 323 -46.52 39.13 -15.39
N ARG A 324 -45.41 39.03 -16.13
CA ARG A 324 -44.44 40.07 -16.60
C ARG A 324 -44.10 41.33 -15.74
N ALA A 325 -42.79 41.57 -15.48
CA ALA A 325 -42.01 42.84 -15.55
C ALA A 325 -40.65 42.67 -14.80
N GLN A 326 -39.47 42.70 -15.43
CA GLN A 326 -38.58 43.83 -15.84
C GLN A 326 -37.50 44.26 -14.80
N GLU A 327 -36.24 44.05 -15.21
CA GLU A 327 -34.98 44.87 -15.11
C GLU A 327 -34.54 45.65 -13.84
N ALA A 328 -33.26 45.45 -13.44
CA ALA A 328 -32.16 46.45 -13.29
C ALA A 328 -30.99 45.84 -12.45
N LEU A 329 -29.74 45.71 -12.95
CA LEU A 329 -28.60 46.65 -12.86
C LEU A 329 -28.38 47.22 -11.44
N GLY A 330 -27.22 47.23 -10.78
CA GLY A 330 -25.83 46.88 -11.08
C GLY A 330 -24.93 47.33 -9.89
N ILE A 331 -23.62 47.42 -10.13
CA ILE A 331 -22.57 48.13 -9.37
C ILE A 331 -21.68 47.30 -8.41
N SER A 332 -20.39 47.38 -8.72
CA SER A 332 -19.17 46.89 -8.05
C SER A 332 -18.45 48.10 -7.38
N PRO A 333 -17.16 48.03 -6.99
CA PRO A 333 -16.54 47.42 -5.82
C PRO A 333 -15.94 48.48 -4.87
N ARG A 334 -15.47 48.08 -3.68
CA ARG A 334 -14.38 48.81 -3.00
C ARG A 334 -13.32 47.90 -2.41
N THR A 335 -12.11 48.26 -2.81
CA THR A 335 -10.78 47.97 -2.28
C THR A 335 -10.64 48.32 -0.80
N GLU A 336 -9.83 47.56 -0.06
CA GLU A 336 -8.88 48.15 0.87
C GLU A 336 -7.70 47.21 1.14
N SER A 337 -6.57 47.85 1.36
CA SER A 337 -5.22 47.33 1.28
C SER A 337 -4.53 47.48 2.64
N VAL A 338 -3.39 46.79 2.77
CA VAL A 338 -2.29 47.05 3.71
C VAL A 338 -2.52 46.60 5.17
N ARG A 339 -1.73 45.60 5.61
CA ARG A 339 -0.61 45.82 6.54
C ARG A 339 0.24 44.56 6.70
N THR A 340 1.47 44.70 6.25
CA THR A 340 2.63 43.89 6.60
C THR A 340 2.98 44.08 8.08
N ASN A 341 3.37 43.01 8.78
CA ASN A 341 4.31 43.11 9.89
C ASN A 341 5.27 41.92 9.88
N ARG A 342 6.53 42.23 9.57
CA ARG A 342 7.71 41.46 9.98
C ARG A 342 7.96 41.74 11.46
N LEU A 343 8.29 40.71 12.22
CA LEU A 343 9.21 40.83 13.35
C LEU A 343 10.16 39.63 13.35
N ASP A 344 11.43 39.96 13.32
CA ASP A 344 12.61 39.12 13.48
C ASP A 344 12.73 38.60 14.93
N GLY A 345 13.56 37.58 15.15
CA GLY A 345 14.22 37.40 16.46
C GLY A 345 14.42 35.98 16.99
N ASN A 346 15.48 35.32 16.50
CA ASN A 346 16.57 34.75 17.29
C ASN A 346 16.39 33.57 18.30
N THR A 347 17.09 32.47 17.91
CA THR A 347 18.08 31.65 18.67
C THR A 347 17.75 30.67 19.81
N CYS A 348 18.39 29.49 19.64
CA CYS A 348 19.12 28.67 20.63
C CYS A 348 18.36 27.60 21.45
N ALA A 349 18.70 26.33 21.22
CA ALA A 349 19.48 25.53 22.19
C ALA A 349 19.66 24.07 21.73
N LYS A 350 20.94 23.68 21.60
CA LYS A 350 21.40 22.29 21.53
C LYS A 350 21.23 21.64 22.91
N ARG A 351 20.79 20.38 22.97
CA ARG A 351 21.17 19.47 24.07
C ARG A 351 21.43 18.06 23.56
N GLN A 352 22.66 17.62 23.81
CA GLN A 352 23.17 16.27 23.67
C GLN A 352 22.54 15.37 24.74
N LEU A 353 22.36 14.08 24.42
CA LEU A 353 22.39 13.02 25.42
C LEU A 353 23.02 11.77 24.78
N LYS A 354 24.26 11.51 25.21
CA LYS A 354 24.95 10.23 25.12
C LYS A 354 24.34 9.29 26.15
N ASN A 355 24.00 8.05 25.77
CA ASN A 355 24.69 6.88 26.32
C ASN A 355 24.18 5.57 25.69
N SER A 356 25.16 4.77 25.32
CA SER A 356 25.14 3.47 24.68
C SER A 356 25.63 2.41 25.67
N ARG A 357 25.05 1.20 25.61
CA ARG A 357 25.59 -0.15 25.93
C ARG A 357 24.37 -1.09 25.92
N GLU A 358 24.32 -2.29 25.37
CA GLU A 358 25.25 -3.21 24.70
C GLU A 358 24.34 -4.24 23.99
N GLU A 359 24.41 -4.37 22.66
CA GLU A 359 23.66 -5.40 21.91
C GLU A 359 24.61 -6.50 21.43
N ARG A 360 24.43 -7.71 21.97
CA ARG A 360 24.98 -8.94 21.41
C ARG A 360 24.12 -9.38 20.22
N PHE A 361 24.65 -9.24 19.00
CA PHE A 361 24.01 -9.69 17.76
C PHE A 361 24.53 -11.08 17.34
N CYS A 362 23.64 -12.07 17.25
CA CYS A 362 23.90 -13.35 16.56
C CYS A 362 23.67 -13.19 15.05
N PRO A 363 24.54 -13.74 14.17
CA PRO A 363 24.39 -13.61 12.73
C PRO A 363 23.49 -14.73 12.16
N GLY A 364 22.34 -14.33 11.61
CA GLY A 364 21.46 -15.22 10.87
C GLY A 364 20.04 -14.68 10.88
N LEU A 365 19.49 -14.35 9.70
CA LEU A 365 18.14 -13.81 9.46
C LEU A 365 17.97 -12.28 9.62
N SER A 366 18.65 -11.51 8.77
CA SER A 366 18.24 -10.14 8.43
C SER A 366 18.21 -9.97 6.90
N LEU A 367 17.13 -10.44 6.28
CA LEU A 367 16.91 -10.37 4.82
C LEU A 367 15.94 -9.25 4.40
N CYS A 368 15.58 -8.31 5.28
CA CYS A 368 14.62 -7.25 4.94
C CYS A 368 14.99 -5.82 5.36
N ALA A 369 15.93 -5.61 6.29
CA ALA A 369 16.13 -4.28 6.87
C ALA A 369 16.99 -3.33 6.01
N ASP A 370 17.93 -3.83 5.21
CA ASP A 370 18.96 -3.00 4.57
C ASP A 370 18.65 -2.52 3.15
N SER A 371 17.66 -3.12 2.48
CA SER A 371 17.29 -2.76 1.10
C SER A 371 16.50 -1.45 0.98
N PHE A 372 16.02 -0.89 2.09
CA PHE A 372 15.14 0.29 2.12
C PHE A 372 15.86 1.64 2.04
N ARG A 373 17.19 1.71 2.19
CA ARG A 373 17.87 2.98 2.47
C ARG A 373 18.18 3.88 1.27
N LYS A 374 18.03 3.43 0.02
CA LYS A 374 18.30 4.26 -1.19
C LYS A 374 17.39 3.95 -2.38
N GLU A 375 16.07 3.96 -2.17
CA GLU A 375 15.09 4.11 -3.28
C GLU A 375 14.42 5.49 -3.29
N CYS A 376 14.89 6.44 -2.46
CA CYS A 376 14.27 7.76 -2.28
C CYS A 376 15.26 8.91 -2.07
N THR A 377 16.41 8.91 -2.75
CA THR A 377 17.27 10.11 -2.85
C THR A 377 17.48 10.43 -4.32
N LEU A 378 16.78 11.46 -4.81
CA LEU A 378 17.23 12.22 -5.98
C LEU A 378 18.52 12.96 -5.56
N PRO A 379 19.52 13.13 -6.44
CA PRO A 379 20.53 14.15 -6.20
C PRO A 379 19.84 15.52 -6.20
N GLU A 380 20.38 16.44 -5.39
CA GLU A 380 19.93 17.83 -5.28
C GLU A 380 19.84 18.54 -6.64
#